data_AF-A0A351F5P4-F1
#
_entry.id   AF-A0A351F5P4-F1
#
_cell.length_a   1.000
_cell.length_b   1.000
_cell.length_c   1.000
_cell.angle_alpha   90.00
_cell.angle_beta   90.00
_cell.angle_gamma   90.00
#
_symmetry.space_group_name_H-M   'P 1'
#
loop_
_entity.id
_entity.type
_entity.pdbx_description
1 polymer ?
#
loop_
_entity_poly.entity_id
_entity_poly.type
_entity_poly.pdbx_seq_one_letter_code
_entity_poly.pdbx_strand_id
1 'polypeptide(L)'
;AETEFTLKENGSEIKFTVSPAVGDLSLIPNSRNYAFSFRDVTSADKISAISNGEEVDFTVKKTDVGMCVTVENVDTDKGVTVTVYSADKTK
;
A
#
# COMPACT_ATOMS: atom_id res chain seq x y z
N ALA A 1 -11.36 10.33 14.46
CA ALA A 1 -10.09 10.39 13.71
C ALA A 1 -10.32 10.14 12.23
N GLU A 2 -9.50 10.77 11.40
CA GLU A 2 -9.56 10.69 9.94
C GLU A 2 -8.26 10.09 9.40
N THR A 3 -8.29 9.49 8.21
CA THR A 3 -7.11 8.90 7.57
C THR A 3 -7.15 9.27 6.09
N GLU A 4 -6.12 9.96 5.63
CA GLU A 4 -5.99 10.38 4.23
C GLU A 4 -5.31 9.29 3.39
N PHE A 5 -5.76 9.16 2.14
CA PHE A 5 -5.21 8.24 1.16
C PHE A 5 -4.87 9.01 -0.12
N THR A 6 -3.71 8.71 -0.71
CA THR A 6 -3.31 9.26 -2.01
C THR A 6 -2.85 8.14 -2.94
N LEU A 7 -3.13 8.34 -4.23
CA LEU A 7 -2.68 7.47 -5.31
C LEU A 7 -1.90 8.33 -6.31
N LYS A 8 -0.70 7.87 -6.67
CA LYS A 8 0.09 8.44 -7.76
C LYS A 8 0.45 7.33 -8.72
N GLU A 9 0.21 7.57 -10.01
CA GLU A 9 0.59 6.67 -11.08
C GLU A 9 1.48 7.42 -12.06
N ASN A 10 2.54 6.77 -12.50
CA ASN A 10 3.30 7.16 -13.67
C ASN A 10 3.57 5.91 -14.53
N GLY A 11 4.24 6.10 -15.67
CA GLY A 11 4.44 4.99 -16.62
C GLY A 11 5.18 3.76 -16.07
N SER A 12 5.89 3.89 -14.96
CA SER A 12 6.71 2.82 -14.36
C SER A 12 6.29 2.39 -12.95
N GLU A 13 5.48 3.16 -12.24
CA GLU A 13 5.03 2.81 -10.87
C GLU A 13 3.61 3.29 -10.56
N ILE A 14 2.92 2.48 -9.74
CA ILE A 14 1.70 2.86 -9.03
C ILE A 14 2.04 2.92 -7.54
N LYS A 15 1.81 4.06 -6.90
CA LYS A 15 2.13 4.34 -5.51
C LYS A 15 0.85 4.71 -4.75
N PHE A 16 0.45 3.85 -3.82
CA PHE A 16 -0.59 4.14 -2.84
C PHE A 16 0.04 4.54 -1.51
N THR A 17 -0.40 5.65 -0.95
CA THR A 17 0.03 6.12 0.37
C THR A 17 -1.18 6.30 1.27
N VAL A 18 -1.12 5.70 2.44
CA VAL A 18 -2.00 5.94 3.57
C VAL A 18 -1.24 6.80 4.57
N SER A 19 -1.75 7.99 4.86
CA SER A 19 -1.18 8.87 5.89
C SER A 19 -1.51 8.35 7.30
N PRO A 20 -0.72 8.73 8.33
CA PRO A 20 -1.13 8.55 9.73
C PRO A 20 -2.56 9.03 9.99
N ALA A 21 -3.28 8.38 10.89
CA ALA A 21 -4.58 8.88 11.32
C ALA A 21 -4.40 10.15 12.17
N VAL A 22 -5.32 11.11 12.01
CA VAL A 22 -5.29 12.40 12.71
C VAL A 22 -6.57 12.60 13.53
N GLY A 23 -6.44 13.23 14.70
CA GLY A 23 -7.53 13.51 15.65
C GLY A 23 -7.52 12.57 16.85
N ASP A 24 -8.67 12.36 17.48
CA ASP A 24 -8.78 11.43 18.61
C ASP A 24 -8.66 9.97 18.15
N LEU A 25 -7.55 9.32 18.54
CA LEU A 25 -7.23 7.93 18.21
C LEU A 25 -7.74 6.93 19.26
N SER A 26 -8.28 7.38 20.39
CA SER A 26 -8.73 6.48 21.47
C SER A 26 -9.92 5.60 21.08
N LEU A 27 -10.62 5.97 20.00
CA LEU A 27 -11.82 5.30 19.50
C LEU A 27 -11.55 4.34 18.33
N ILE A 28 -10.30 4.17 17.93
CA ILE A 28 -9.91 3.31 16.81
C ILE A 28 -8.83 2.30 17.24
N PRO A 29 -8.67 1.19 16.51
CA PRO A 29 -7.64 0.21 16.83
C PRO A 29 -6.24 0.81 16.83
N ASN A 30 -5.37 0.30 17.70
CA ASN A 30 -3.96 0.72 17.76
C ASN A 30 -3.19 0.41 16.47
N SER A 31 -3.58 -0.67 15.78
CA SER A 31 -3.00 -1.07 14.50
C SER A 31 -4.08 -1.52 13.50
N ARG A 32 -3.75 -1.46 12.21
CA ARG A 32 -4.65 -1.77 11.09
C ARG A 32 -3.95 -2.66 10.07
N ASN A 33 -4.74 -3.51 9.42
CA ASN A 33 -4.32 -4.25 8.24
C ASN A 33 -4.83 -3.51 6.99
N TYR A 34 -3.95 -3.23 6.05
CA TYR A 34 -4.29 -2.55 4.79
C TYR A 34 -4.15 -3.52 3.62
N ALA A 35 -5.23 -3.68 2.85
CA ALA A 35 -5.26 -4.48 1.63
C ALA A 35 -5.42 -3.55 0.41
N PHE A 36 -4.37 -3.45 -0.40
CA PHE A 36 -4.32 -2.63 -1.61
C PHE A 36 -4.62 -3.51 -2.82
N SER A 37 -5.75 -3.28 -3.47
CA SER A 37 -6.17 -4.05 -4.65
C SER A 37 -5.83 -3.29 -5.93
N PHE A 38 -4.92 -3.85 -6.71
CA PHE A 38 -4.48 -3.34 -8.01
C PHE A 38 -5.18 -4.13 -9.11
N ARG A 39 -6.30 -3.59 -9.61
CA ARG A 39 -7.01 -4.19 -10.76
C ARG A 39 -6.20 -3.99 -12.03
N ASP A 40 -6.30 -4.95 -12.94
CA ASP A 40 -5.61 -4.99 -14.24
C ASP A 40 -4.07 -5.04 -14.16
N VAL A 41 -3.51 -5.10 -12.95
CA VAL A 41 -2.08 -5.38 -12.71
C VAL A 41 -1.91 -6.87 -12.46
N THR A 42 -1.53 -7.61 -13.49
CA THR A 42 -1.38 -9.08 -13.45
C THR A 42 0.01 -9.54 -13.00
N SER A 43 1.01 -8.67 -13.14
CA SER A 43 2.39 -8.88 -12.70
C SER A 43 3.08 -7.56 -12.37
N ALA A 44 4.13 -7.63 -11.55
CA ALA A 44 4.98 -6.52 -11.17
C ALA A 44 6.43 -7.03 -11.09
N ASP A 45 7.40 -6.22 -11.52
CA ASP A 45 8.83 -6.57 -11.40
C ASP A 45 9.29 -6.47 -9.96
N LYS A 46 8.75 -5.48 -9.25
CA LYS A 46 9.04 -5.22 -7.86
C LYS A 46 7.79 -4.69 -7.16
N ILE A 47 7.66 -5.05 -5.90
CA ILE A 47 6.70 -4.45 -4.96
C ILE A 47 7.50 -4.03 -3.73
N SER A 48 7.19 -2.87 -3.16
CA SER A 48 7.72 -2.45 -1.87
C SER A 48 6.62 -1.90 -0.98
N ALA A 49 6.77 -2.10 0.34
CA ALA A 49 5.95 -1.50 1.36
C ALA A 49 6.85 -0.78 2.37
N ILE A 50 6.56 0.49 2.63
CA ILE A 50 7.31 1.33 3.57
C ILE A 50 6.34 1.89 4.59
N SER A 51 6.59 1.66 5.89
CA SER A 51 5.88 2.33 6.97
C SER A 51 6.84 3.22 7.75
N ASN A 52 6.47 4.49 7.90
CA ASN A 52 7.29 5.49 8.62
C ASN A 52 8.77 5.54 8.20
N GLY A 53 9.06 5.32 6.91
CA GLY A 53 10.42 5.35 6.36
C GLY A 53 11.17 4.02 6.42
N GLU A 54 10.60 2.98 7.03
CA GLU A 54 11.19 1.64 7.13
C GLU A 54 10.48 0.64 6.20
N GLU A 55 11.23 -0.27 5.59
CA GLU A 55 10.67 -1.37 4.82
C GLU A 55 9.95 -2.34 5.77
N VAL A 56 8.74 -2.74 5.40
CA VAL A 56 7.91 -3.64 6.21
C VAL A 56 7.49 -4.85 5.39
N ASP A 57 7.25 -5.96 6.08
CA ASP A 57 6.76 -7.19 5.45
C ASP A 57 5.36 -6.99 4.87
N PHE A 58 5.10 -7.68 3.76
CA PHE A 58 3.80 -7.70 3.11
C PHE A 58 3.55 -9.05 2.44
N THR A 59 2.29 -9.32 2.16
CA THR A 59 1.88 -10.50 1.36
C THR A 59 1.26 -10.06 0.04
N VAL A 60 1.40 -10.90 -0.98
CA VAL A 60 0.82 -10.66 -2.31
C VAL A 60 -0.07 -11.83 -2.69
N LYS A 61 -1.32 -11.53 -3.03
CA LYS A 61 -2.27 -12.51 -3.55
C LYS A 61 -2.66 -12.13 -4.98
N LYS A 62 -2.40 -13.02 -5.94
CA LYS A 62 -2.95 -12.90 -7.29
C LYS A 62 -4.43 -13.24 -7.28
N THR A 63 -5.19 -12.52 -8.09
CA THR A 63 -6.64 -12.68 -8.26
C THR A 63 -6.97 -12.73 -9.75
N ASP A 64 -8.19 -13.13 -10.09
CA ASP A 64 -8.61 -13.21 -11.50
C ASP A 64 -8.61 -11.85 -12.22
N VAL A 65 -8.65 -10.75 -11.45
CA VAL A 65 -8.76 -9.37 -11.96
C VAL A 65 -7.51 -8.52 -11.70
N GLY A 66 -6.41 -9.12 -11.22
CA GLY A 66 -5.17 -8.40 -10.87
C GLY A 66 -4.49 -8.96 -9.63
N MET A 67 -3.97 -8.10 -8.75
CA MET A 67 -3.28 -8.51 -7.53
C MET A 67 -3.70 -7.68 -6.31
N CYS A 68 -3.53 -8.26 -5.12
CA CYS A 68 -3.73 -7.58 -3.85
C CYS A 68 -2.47 -7.67 -2.99
N VAL A 69 -2.00 -6.52 -2.50
CA VAL A 69 -0.88 -6.41 -1.57
C VAL A 69 -1.45 -6.13 -0.18
N THR A 70 -1.09 -6.92 0.82
CA THR A 70 -1.55 -6.74 2.20
C THR A 70 -0.37 -6.42 3.11
N VAL A 71 -0.49 -5.32 3.87
CA VAL A 71 0.44 -4.95 4.94
C VAL A 71 -0.31 -5.04 6.26
N GLU A 72 0.18 -5.84 7.18
CA GLU A 72 -0.49 -6.10 8.46
C GLU A 72 0.13 -5.29 9.60
N ASN A 73 -0.66 -5.07 10.67
CA ASN A 73 -0.21 -4.46 11.92
C ASN A 73 0.47 -3.09 11.77
N VAL A 74 0.00 -2.25 10.84
CA VAL A 74 0.48 -0.86 10.73
C VAL A 74 -0.12 -0.05 11.87
N ASP A 75 0.72 0.50 12.75
CA ASP A 75 0.26 1.36 13.83
C ASP A 75 -0.54 2.55 13.26
N THR A 76 -1.63 2.89 13.93
CA THR A 76 -2.58 3.88 13.44
C THR A 76 -2.03 5.32 13.42
N ASP A 77 -1.00 5.60 14.22
CA ASP A 77 -0.23 6.84 14.21
C ASP A 77 0.90 6.85 13.16
N LYS A 78 1.04 5.76 12.39
CA LYS A 78 1.98 5.64 11.27
C LYS A 78 1.23 5.58 9.93
N GLY A 79 1.95 5.99 8.88
CA GLY A 79 1.51 5.83 7.51
C GLY A 79 2.12 4.58 6.88
N VAL A 80 1.56 4.15 5.76
CA VAL A 80 2.13 3.09 4.91
C VAL A 80 2.06 3.51 3.45
N THR A 81 3.14 3.27 2.72
CA THR A 81 3.20 3.45 1.27
C THR A 81 3.50 2.11 0.61
N VAL A 82 2.62 1.69 -0.29
CA VAL A 82 2.83 0.52 -1.15
C VAL A 82 3.10 1.01 -2.57
N THR A 83 4.22 0.58 -3.13
CA THR A 83 4.59 0.88 -4.52
C THR A 83 4.67 -0.41 -5.33
N VAL A 84 3.97 -0.44 -6.46
CA VAL A 84 4.02 -1.52 -7.45
C VAL A 84 4.73 -0.99 -8.68
N TYR A 85 5.85 -1.61 -9.04
CA TYR A 85 6.65 -1.23 -10.20
C TYR A 85 6.23 -2.08 -11.40
N SER A 86 5.88 -1.42 -12.50
CA SER A 86 5.54 -2.11 -13.74
C SER A 86 6.78 -2.81 -14.30
N ALA A 87 6.56 -3.89 -15.05
CA ALA A 87 7.63 -4.50 -15.79
C ALA A 87 8.15 -3.54 -16.84
N ASP A 88 9.48 -3.32 -16.89
CA ASP A 88 10.09 -2.44 -17.89
C ASP A 88 9.57 -2.86 -19.27
N LYS A 89 8.68 -2.04 -19.85
CA LYS A 89 8.27 -2.21 -21.24
C LYS A 89 9.43 -1.71 -22.09
N THR A 90 10.48 -2.52 -22.20
CA THR A 90 11.43 -2.39 -23.30
C THR A 90 10.61 -2.57 -24.58
N LYS A 91 10.26 -1.43 -25.20
CA LYS A 91 9.66 -1.38 -26.53
C LYS A 91 10.66 -1.82 -27.58
#